data_AF-A0A8T5B8M2-F1
#
_entry.id   AF-A0A8T5B8M2-F1
#
_cell.length_a   1.000
_cell.length_b   1.000
_cell.length_c   1.000
_cell.angle_alpha   90.00
_cell.angle_beta   90.00
_cell.angle_gamma   90.00
#
_symmetry.space_group_name_H-M   'P 1'
#
loop_
_entity.id
_entity.type
_entity.pdbx_description
1 polymer ?
#
loop_
_entity_poly.entity_id
_entity_poly.type
_entity_poly.pdbx_seq_one_letter_code
_entity_poly.pdbx_strand_id
1 'polypeptide(L)'
;MWIEIFTSLPFAFAVSIVVATLIYWYGGKIGAKGSKTSVKLSQYACGEYFMAEKLQVNVERFFIYAVYFLIFDILAFMLATSLLSPGLVPAMYALITLLAIILLMPFLRIKTR
;
A
#
# COMPACT_ATOMS: atom_id res chain seq x y z
N MET A 1 -16.63 -7.92 29.49
CA MET A 1 -15.16 -8.12 29.55
C MET A 1 -14.64 -9.01 28.42
N TRP A 2 -15.12 -10.26 28.27
CA TRP A 2 -14.68 -11.13 27.17
C TRP A 2 -15.02 -10.60 25.77
N ILE A 3 -16.24 -10.10 25.56
CA ILE A 3 -16.66 -9.49 24.28
C ILE A 3 -15.71 -8.36 23.85
N GLU A 4 -15.37 -7.44 24.77
CA GLU A 4 -14.48 -6.31 24.51
C GLU A 4 -13.09 -6.74 24.05
N ILE A 5 -12.57 -7.82 24.63
CA ILE A 5 -11.26 -8.38 24.25
C ILE A 5 -11.33 -8.96 22.83
N PHE A 6 -12.37 -9.75 22.52
CA PHE A 6 -12.55 -10.34 21.20
C PHE A 6 -12.80 -9.31 20.09
N THR A 7 -13.44 -8.19 20.41
CA THR A 7 -13.69 -7.09 19.45
C THR A 7 -12.57 -6.05 19.41
N SER A 8 -11.52 -6.19 20.22
CA SER A 8 -10.42 -5.23 20.25
C SER A 8 -9.56 -5.30 18.98
N LEU A 9 -9.10 -4.15 18.49
CA LEU A 9 -8.21 -4.05 17.33
C LEU A 9 -6.94 -4.93 17.46
N PRO A 10 -6.22 -4.91 18.61
CA PRO A 10 -5.02 -5.71 18.77
C PRO A 10 -5.29 -7.21 18.69
N PHE A 11 -6.42 -7.67 19.21
CA PHE A 11 -6.81 -9.07 19.13
C PHE A 11 -7.09 -9.47 17.68
N ALA A 12 -7.89 -8.70 16.95
CA ALA A 12 -8.18 -8.97 15.54
C ALA A 12 -6.91 -8.98 14.67
N PHE A 13 -5.99 -8.05 14.91
CA PHE A 13 -4.69 -8.00 14.23
C PHE A 13 -3.83 -9.24 14.54
N ALA A 14 -3.74 -9.62 15.81
CA ALA A 14 -2.99 -10.81 16.23
C ALA A 14 -3.56 -12.08 15.61
N VAL A 15 -4.89 -12.27 15.65
CA VAL A 15 -5.57 -13.40 15.00
C VAL A 15 -5.29 -13.41 13.50
N SER A 16 -5.35 -12.26 12.83
CA SER A 16 -5.08 -12.17 11.39
C SER A 16 -3.65 -12.63 11.03
N ILE A 17 -2.65 -12.20 11.81
CA ILE A 17 -1.26 -12.64 11.64
C ILE A 17 -1.13 -14.14 11.87
N VAL A 18 -1.74 -14.66 12.94
CA VAL A 18 -1.70 -16.08 13.27
C VAL A 18 -2.30 -16.90 12.14
N VAL A 19 -3.50 -16.53 11.68
CA VAL A 19 -4.17 -17.22 10.57
C VAL A 19 -3.35 -17.17 9.29
N ALA A 20 -2.84 -15.99 8.89
CA ALA A 20 -2.00 -15.86 7.69
C ALA A 20 -0.73 -16.73 7.77
N THR A 21 -0.10 -16.77 8.95
CA THR A 21 1.11 -17.57 9.19
C THR A 21 0.79 -19.06 9.14
N LEU A 22 -0.33 -19.50 9.73
CA LEU A 22 -0.77 -20.89 9.67
C LEU A 22 -1.07 -21.30 8.22
N ILE A 23 -1.76 -20.46 7.45
CA ILE A 23 -2.03 -20.72 6.02
C ILE A 23 -0.71 -20.88 5.26
N TYR A 24 0.24 -19.95 5.45
CA TYR A 24 1.54 -20.03 4.80
C TYR A 24 2.32 -21.30 5.19
N TRP A 25 2.32 -21.64 6.48
CA TRP A 25 3.05 -22.80 6.99
C TRP A 25 2.42 -24.12 6.53
N TYR A 26 1.12 -24.30 6.73
CA TYR A 26 0.41 -25.50 6.29
C TYR A 26 0.41 -25.61 4.76
N GLY A 27 0.19 -24.51 4.04
CA GLY A 27 0.26 -24.48 2.58
C GLY A 27 1.63 -24.91 2.05
N GLY A 28 2.71 -24.41 2.65
CA GLY A 28 4.07 -24.83 2.32
C GLY A 28 4.42 -26.27 2.73
N LYS A 29 3.74 -26.81 3.74
CA LYS A 29 3.94 -28.20 4.21
C LYS A 29 3.18 -29.21 3.34
N ILE A 30 1.94 -28.92 2.97
CA ILE A 30 1.05 -29.80 2.21
C ILE A 30 1.31 -29.69 0.71
N GLY A 31 1.77 -28.53 0.22
CA GLY A 31 2.02 -28.29 -1.19
C GLY A 31 3.00 -29.30 -1.81
N ALA A 32 2.71 -29.72 -3.04
CA ALA A 32 3.54 -30.67 -3.77
C ALA A 32 4.95 -30.09 -4.02
N LYS A 33 5.96 -30.65 -3.34
CA LYS A 33 7.35 -30.25 -3.49
C LYS A 33 7.95 -30.97 -4.70
N GLY A 34 7.83 -30.37 -5.89
CA GLY A 34 8.55 -30.84 -7.07
C GLY A 34 10.08 -30.61 -6.96
N SER A 35 10.87 -31.27 -7.80
CA SER A 35 12.33 -31.09 -7.86
C SER A 35 12.69 -29.63 -8.15
N LYS A 36 13.77 -29.15 -7.51
CA LYS A 36 14.33 -27.81 -7.74
C LYS A 36 15.27 -27.87 -8.93
N THR A 37 14.73 -27.77 -10.14
CA THR A 37 15.52 -27.68 -11.38
C THR A 37 15.82 -26.22 -11.71
N SER A 38 16.92 -25.95 -12.41
CA SER A 38 17.28 -24.59 -12.87
C SER A 38 16.16 -23.95 -13.69
N VAL A 39 15.52 -24.73 -14.57
CA VAL A 39 14.37 -24.31 -15.40
C VAL A 39 13.12 -23.97 -14.57
N LYS A 40 12.87 -24.66 -13.45
CA LYS A 40 11.74 -24.34 -12.56
C LYS A 40 11.99 -23.08 -11.73
N LEU A 41 13.25 -22.77 -11.47
CA LEU A 41 13.69 -21.60 -10.69
C LEU A 41 14.00 -20.38 -11.57
N SER A 42 14.08 -20.54 -12.90
CA SER A 42 14.27 -19.44 -13.82
C SER A 42 13.02 -18.55 -13.90
N GLN A 43 13.21 -17.30 -14.28
CA GLN A 43 12.13 -16.35 -14.44
C GLN A 43 11.19 -16.76 -15.58
N TYR A 44 9.92 -16.40 -15.45
CA TYR A 44 8.95 -16.62 -16.51
C TYR A 44 9.19 -15.62 -17.65
N ALA A 45 9.56 -16.13 -18.82
CA ALA A 45 9.71 -15.37 -20.06
C ALA A 45 9.13 -16.18 -21.23
N CYS A 46 7.86 -16.61 -21.13
CA CYS A 46 7.19 -17.42 -22.17
C CYS A 46 7.92 -18.72 -22.57
N GLY A 47 8.75 -19.27 -21.67
CA GLY A 47 9.58 -20.46 -21.93
C GLY A 47 10.93 -20.16 -22.59
N GLU A 48 11.22 -18.89 -22.89
CA GLU A 48 12.49 -18.44 -23.41
C GLU A 48 13.51 -18.24 -22.28
N TYR A 49 14.79 -18.48 -22.60
CA TYR A 49 15.87 -18.21 -21.67
C TYR A 49 16.24 -16.74 -21.73
N PHE A 50 15.68 -15.95 -20.82
CA PHE A 50 15.94 -14.52 -20.71
C PHE A 50 16.76 -14.22 -19.45
N MET A 51 17.73 -13.31 -19.57
CA MET A 51 18.50 -12.84 -18.41
C MET A 51 17.65 -11.88 -17.59
N ALA A 52 17.77 -11.97 -16.26
CA ALA A 52 17.07 -11.08 -15.34
C ALA A 52 17.61 -9.65 -15.47
N GLU A 53 16.99 -8.86 -16.33
CA GLU A 53 17.29 -7.42 -16.43
C GLU A 53 16.40 -6.63 -15.47
N LYS A 54 17.02 -5.70 -14.74
CA LYS A 54 16.30 -4.73 -13.92
C LYS A 54 15.73 -3.67 -14.83
N LEU A 55 14.50 -3.87 -15.30
CA LEU A 55 13.80 -2.87 -16.10
C LEU A 55 13.52 -1.62 -15.26
N GLN A 56 14.06 -0.48 -15.68
CA GLN A 56 13.68 0.82 -15.13
C GLN A 56 12.38 1.27 -15.76
N VAL A 57 11.26 0.93 -15.11
CA VAL A 57 9.93 1.36 -15.56
C VAL A 57 9.76 2.85 -15.25
N ASN A 58 9.27 3.64 -16.20
CA ASN A 58 8.88 5.02 -15.93
C ASN A 58 7.69 5.02 -14.95
N VAL A 59 7.97 5.42 -13.71
CA VAL A 59 7.00 5.54 -12.62
C VAL A 59 6.69 6.99 -12.27
N GLU A 60 7.05 7.96 -13.13
CA GLU A 60 6.88 9.39 -12.86
C GLU A 60 5.41 9.74 -12.55
N ARG A 61 4.48 9.28 -13.39
CA ARG A 61 3.04 9.50 -13.15
C ARG A 61 2.53 8.79 -11.91
N PHE A 62 2.99 7.57 -11.67
CA PHE A 62 2.62 6.82 -10.47
C PHE A 62 3.08 7.57 -9.21
N PHE A 63 4.29 8.10 -9.22
CA PHE A 63 4.84 8.89 -8.13
C PHE A 63 4.01 10.16 -7.88
N ILE A 64 3.61 10.87 -8.93
CA ILE A 64 2.72 12.03 -8.78
C ILE A 64 1.42 11.62 -8.08
N TYR A 65 0.76 10.54 -8.51
CA TYR A 65 -0.44 10.05 -7.84
C TYR A 65 -0.21 9.60 -6.40
N ALA A 66 0.93 8.99 -6.09
CA ALA A 66 1.30 8.61 -4.72
C ALA A 66 1.44 9.84 -3.81
N VAL A 67 2.01 10.94 -4.31
CA VAL A 67 2.11 12.21 -3.57
C VAL A 67 0.72 12.82 -3.34
N TYR A 68 -0.16 12.83 -4.35
CA TYR A 68 -1.55 13.27 -4.14
C TYR A 68 -2.29 12.41 -3.12
N PHE A 69 -2.15 11.09 -3.20
CA PHE A 69 -2.73 10.17 -2.23
C PHE A 69 -2.25 10.50 -0.82
N LEU A 70 -0.96 10.73 -0.61
CA LEU A 70 -0.40 11.12 0.70
C LEU A 70 -1.01 12.44 1.22
N ILE A 71 -1.18 13.45 0.35
CA ILE A 71 -1.78 14.73 0.75
C ILE A 71 -3.23 14.53 1.23
N PHE A 72 -4.01 13.75 0.49
CA PHE A 72 -5.40 13.45 0.86
C PHE A 72 -5.48 12.55 2.09
N ASP A 73 -4.54 11.62 2.27
CA ASP A 73 -4.48 10.74 3.44
C ASP A 73 -4.21 11.54 4.73
N ILE A 74 -3.27 12.48 4.68
CA ILE A 74 -3.01 13.41 5.79
C ILE A 74 -4.25 14.27 6.08
N LEU A 75 -4.91 14.80 5.05
CA LEU A 75 -6.14 15.57 5.22
C LEU A 75 -7.22 14.74 5.90
N ALA A 76 -7.46 13.52 5.41
CA ALA A 76 -8.47 12.61 5.95
C ALA A 76 -8.18 12.28 7.42
N PHE A 77 -6.92 11.99 7.76
CA PHE A 77 -6.50 11.73 9.13
C PHE A 77 -6.72 12.94 10.06
N MET A 78 -6.34 14.15 9.61
CA MET A 78 -6.53 15.38 10.39
C MET A 78 -8.02 15.70 10.59
N LEU A 79 -8.86 15.50 9.56
CA LEU A 79 -10.30 15.70 9.67
C LEU A 79 -10.93 14.65 10.60
N ALA A 80 -10.57 13.37 10.45
CA ALA A 80 -11.10 12.28 11.27
C ALA A 80 -10.79 12.47 12.77
N THR A 81 -9.55 12.85 13.10
CA THR A 81 -9.13 13.07 14.49
C THR A 81 -9.73 14.32 15.11
N SER A 82 -10.17 15.29 14.30
CA SER A 82 -10.76 16.54 14.76
C SER A 82 -12.29 16.57 14.79
N LEU A 83 -12.96 15.47 14.45
CA LEU A 83 -14.42 15.36 14.49
C LEU A 83 -15.04 15.73 15.85
N LEU A 84 -14.32 15.47 16.95
CA LEU A 84 -14.76 15.78 18.31
C LEU A 84 -14.55 17.25 18.71
N SER A 85 -13.71 17.99 17.98
CA SER A 85 -13.42 19.41 18.23
C SER A 85 -13.23 20.14 16.90
N PRO A 86 -14.31 20.32 16.12
CA PRO A 86 -14.24 21.10 14.90
C PRO A 86 -13.82 22.55 15.24
N GLY A 87 -13.00 23.16 14.40
CA GLY A 87 -12.47 24.49 14.69
C GLY A 87 -11.47 24.99 13.66
N LEU A 88 -10.62 25.92 14.10
CA LEU A 88 -9.64 26.59 13.23
C LEU A 88 -8.55 25.64 12.73
N VAL A 89 -8.06 24.73 13.58
CA VAL A 89 -6.94 23.85 13.22
C VAL A 89 -7.28 22.95 12.02
N PRO A 90 -8.40 22.20 11.99
CA PRO A 90 -8.78 21.39 10.84
C PRO A 90 -9.02 22.22 9.57
N ALA A 91 -9.61 23.41 9.72
CA ALA A 91 -9.82 24.33 8.60
C ALA A 91 -8.50 24.84 8.01
N MET A 92 -7.50 25.13 8.85
CA MET A 92 -6.15 25.48 8.39
C MET A 92 -5.48 24.33 7.64
N TYR A 93 -5.59 23.09 8.12
CA TYR A 93 -5.08 21.93 7.40
C TYR A 93 -5.78 21.71 6.05
N ALA A 94 -7.11 21.89 5.99
CA ALA A 94 -7.85 21.88 4.73
C ALA A 94 -7.36 22.97 3.76
N LEU A 95 -7.09 24.18 4.25
CA LEU A 95 -6.53 25.26 3.44
C LEU A 95 -5.12 24.91 2.92
N ILE A 96 -4.23 24.42 3.78
CA ILE A 96 -2.85 24.05 3.42
C ILE A 96 -2.85 22.94 2.36
N THR A 97 -3.70 21.92 2.54
CA THR A 97 -3.82 20.81 1.56
C THR A 97 -4.39 21.30 0.23
N LEU A 98 -5.36 22.22 0.24
CA LEU A 98 -5.85 22.87 -0.98
C LEU A 98 -4.72 23.63 -1.72
N LEU A 99 -3.91 24.40 -0.99
CA LEU A 99 -2.75 25.11 -1.57
C LEU A 99 -1.72 24.15 -2.15
N ALA A 100 -1.44 23.04 -1.45
CA ALA A 100 -0.53 21.99 -1.95
C ALA A 100 -1.03 21.36 -3.25
N ILE A 101 -2.34 21.08 -3.35
CA ILE A 101 -2.97 20.56 -4.57
C ILE A 101 -2.85 21.57 -5.72
N ILE A 102 -3.15 22.85 -5.46
CA ILE A 102 -3.03 23.91 -6.47
C ILE A 102 -1.59 24.02 -6.99
N LEU A 103 -0.61 23.97 -6.09
CA LEU A 103 0.81 24.01 -6.43
C LEU A 103 1.24 22.80 -7.28
N LEU A 104 0.73 21.60 -6.98
CA LEU A 104 1.09 20.37 -7.68
C LEU A 104 0.30 20.14 -8.97
N MET A 105 -0.81 20.85 -9.18
CA MET A 105 -1.71 20.65 -10.33
C MET A 105 -1.01 20.74 -11.69
N PRO A 106 -0.02 21.64 -11.92
CA PRO A 106 0.70 21.69 -13.18
C PRO A 106 1.44 20.39 -13.51
N PHE A 107 1.95 19.67 -12.50
CA PHE A 107 2.69 18.42 -12.69
C PHE A 107 1.81 17.28 -13.22
N LEU A 108 0.50 17.28 -12.91
CA LEU A 108 -0.45 16.31 -13.49
C LEU A 108 -0.66 16.52 -14.99
N ARG A 109 -0.47 17.75 -15.49
CA ARG A 109 -0.66 18.10 -16.89
C ARG A 109 0.59 17.87 -17.74
N ILE A 110 1.72 17.51 -17.13
CA ILE A 110 2.95 17.23 -17.87
C ILE A 110 2.73 15.94 -18.67
N LYS A 111 2.57 16.11 -19.99
CA LYS A 111 2.51 14.99 -20.92
C LYS A 111 3.92 14.40 -21.04
N THR A 112 4.16 13.34 -20.26
CA THR A 112 5.32 12.45 -20.46
C THR A 112 5.27 11.94 -21.91
N ARG A 113 6.30 12.28 -22.70
CA ARG A 113 6.51 11.77 -24.07
C ARG A 113 6.77 10.28 -24.04
#